data_AF-A0A091LIA6-F1
#
_entry.id   AF-A0A091LIA6-F1
#
_cell.length_a   1.000
_cell.length_b   1.000
_cell.length_c   1.000
_cell.angle_alpha   90.00
_cell.angle_beta   90.00
_cell.angle_gamma   90.00
#
_symmetry.space_group_name_H-M   'P 1'
#
loop_
_entity.id
_entity.type
_entity.pdbx_description
1 polymer ?
#
loop_
_entity_poly.entity_id
_entity_poly.type
_entity_poly.pdbx_seq_one_letter_code
_entity_poly.pdbx_strand_id
1 'polypeptide(L)' 'DTSPILTEKDAKQILRTRREDRPRKAGFPDEPMREYMLYLQRWEQRSEEQFLEHWLNPHCFPHCNRDLVHPV' A
#
# COMPACT_ATOMS: atom_id res chain seq x y z
N ASP A 1 47.70 -15.73 -4.67
CA ASP A 1 46.37 -16.20 -5.13
C ASP A 1 45.62 -15.07 -5.80
N THR A 2 45.78 -14.97 -7.12
CA THR A 2 45.24 -13.87 -7.92
C THR A 2 43.85 -14.25 -8.42
N SER A 3 42.85 -13.42 -8.15
CA SER A 3 41.51 -13.57 -8.72
C SER A 3 41.60 -13.68 -10.25
N PRO A 4 40.89 -14.64 -10.89
CA PRO A 4 41.00 -14.85 -12.32
C PRO A 4 40.55 -13.60 -13.09
N ILE A 5 41.32 -13.21 -14.10
CA ILE A 5 40.95 -12.14 -15.03
C ILE A 5 39.87 -12.71 -15.96
N LEU A 6 38.63 -12.29 -15.77
CA LEU A 6 37.48 -12.72 -16.54
C LEU A 6 37.23 -11.78 -17.72
N THR A 7 36.76 -12.32 -18.84
CA THR A 7 36.26 -11.49 -19.94
C THR A 7 34.96 -10.80 -19.53
N GLU A 8 34.65 -9.65 -20.14
CA GLU A 8 33.42 -8.90 -19.84
C GLU A 8 32.16 -9.77 -20.02
N LYS A 9 32.16 -10.66 -21.03
CA LYS A 9 31.06 -11.58 -21.30
C LYS A 9 30.86 -12.58 -20.16
N ASP A 10 31.94 -13.18 -19.68
CA ASP A 10 31.89 -14.19 -18.62
C ASP A 10 31.50 -13.54 -17.29
N ALA A 11 32.01 -12.35 -17.01
CA ALA A 11 31.62 -11.57 -15.83
C ALA A 11 30.11 -11.26 -15.83
N LYS A 12 29.56 -10.85 -16.98
CA LYS A 12 28.11 -10.60 -17.13
C LYS A 12 27.28 -11.86 -16.94
N GLN A 13 27.74 -12.99 -17.47
CA GLN A 13 27.05 -14.28 -17.30
C GLN A 13 27.00 -14.69 -15.83
N ILE A 14 28.12 -14.58 -15.11
CA ILE A 14 28.20 -14.88 -13.67
C ILE A 14 27.31 -13.94 -12.85
N LEU A 15 27.26 -12.65 -13.19
CA LEU A 15 26.39 -11.69 -12.50
C LEU A 15 24.91 -11.98 -12.73
N ARG A 16 24.54 -12.49 -13.91
CA ARG A 16 23.14 -12.86 -14.23
C ARG A 16 22.71 -14.09 -13.44
N THR A 17 23.52 -15.15 -13.43
CA THR A 17 23.21 -16.37 -12.65
C THR A 17 23.10 -16.07 -11.16
N ARG A 18 23.99 -15.25 -10.60
CA ARG A 18 23.92 -14.82 -9.19
C ARG A 18 22.68 -13.99 -8.85
N ARG A 19 22.04 -13.32 -9.81
CA ARG A 19 20.78 -12.58 -9.58
C ARG A 19 19.57 -13.51 -9.59
N GLU A 20 19.62 -14.57 -10.40
CA GLU A 20 18.57 -15.60 -10.46
C GLU A 20 18.58 -16.50 -9.22
N ASP A 21 19.78 -16.74 -8.67
CA ASP A 21 19.98 -17.54 -7.45
C ASP A 21 19.64 -16.79 -6.15
N ARG A 22 19.40 -15.46 -6.24
CA ARG A 22 18.83 -14.74 -5.11
C ARG A 22 17.39 -15.18 -4.96
N PRO A 23 16.93 -15.55 -3.75
CA PRO A 23 15.51 -15.70 -3.51
C PRO A 23 14.85 -14.40 -3.95
N ARG A 24 13.98 -14.47 -4.98
CA ARG A 24 13.06 -13.37 -5.26
C ARG A 24 12.40 -13.06 -3.92
N LYS A 25 12.37 -11.79 -3.51
CA LYS A 25 11.62 -11.39 -2.31
C LYS A 25 10.28 -12.12 -2.38
N ALA A 26 9.94 -12.89 -1.36
CA ALA A 26 8.65 -13.54 -1.28
C ALA A 26 7.62 -12.42 -1.37
N GLY A 27 6.89 -12.38 -2.48
CA GLY A 27 5.92 -11.34 -2.77
C GLY A 27 5.94 -10.85 -4.21
N PHE A 28 4.77 -10.50 -4.73
CA PHE A 28 4.66 -9.82 -6.00
C PHE A 28 5.28 -8.40 -5.89
N PRO A 29 5.80 -7.81 -6.98
CA PRO A 29 6.37 -6.45 -6.96
C PRO A 29 5.44 -5.38 -6.38
N ASP A 30 4.13 -5.61 -6.46
CA ASP A 30 3.05 -4.77 -5.99
C ASP A 30 2.55 -5.12 -4.59
N GLU A 31 3.04 -6.16 -3.91
CA GLU A 31 2.59 -6.52 -2.56
C GLU A 31 2.65 -5.37 -1.54
N PRO A 32 3.74 -4.58 -1.44
CA PRO A 32 3.78 -3.43 -0.54
C PRO A 32 2.71 -2.39 -0.86
N MET A 33 2.41 -2.22 -2.16
CA MET A 33 1.36 -1.29 -2.61
C MET A 33 -0.02 -1.85 -2.27
N ARG A 34 -0.24 -3.16 -2.49
CA ARG A 34 -1.50 -3.83 -2.21
C ARG A 34 -1.85 -3.78 -0.71
N GLU A 35 -0.88 -4.04 0.16
CA GLU A 35 -1.07 -3.94 1.62
C GLU A 35 -1.43 -2.51 2.05
N TYR A 36 -0.74 -1.52 1.48
CA TYR A 36 -1.03 -0.11 1.74
C TYR A 36 -2.44 0.29 1.27
N MET A 37 -2.85 -0.17 0.09
CA MET A 37 -4.20 0.09 -0.43
C MET A 37 -5.29 -0.54 0.45
N LEU A 38 -5.10 -1.78 0.91
CA LEU A 38 -6.03 -2.44 1.84
C LEU A 38 -6.10 -1.72 3.19
N TYR A 39 -4.96 -1.21 3.67
CA TYR A 39 -4.92 -0.38 4.87
C TYR A 39 -5.76 0.89 4.68
N LEU A 40 -5.55 1.63 3.58
CA LEU A 40 -6.33 2.84 3.28
C LEU A 40 -7.83 2.55 3.16
N GLN A 41 -8.22 1.46 2.50
CA GLN A 41 -9.63 1.06 2.37
C GLN A 41 -10.30 0.83 3.72
N ARG A 42 -9.60 0.20 4.68
CA ARG A 42 -10.13 0.02 6.04
C ARG A 42 -10.33 1.35 6.76
N TRP A 43 -9.46 2.34 6.53
CA TRP A 43 -9.61 3.67 7.12
C TRP A 43 -10.81 4.42 6.55
N GLU A 44 -11.02 4.33 5.24
CA GLU A 44 -12.18 4.91 4.58
C GLU A 44 -13.48 4.33 5.16
N GLN A 45 -13.58 3.00 5.26
CA GLN A 45 -14.73 2.33 5.90
C GLN A 45 -14.99 2.85 7.32
N ARG A 46 -13.95 2.92 8.18
CA ARG A 46 -14.10 3.45 9.55
C ARG A 46 -14.52 4.92 9.59
N SER A 47 -14.09 5.71 8.61
CA SER A 47 -14.47 7.12 8.51
C SER A 47 -15.95 7.26 8.13
N GLU A 48 -16.46 6.41 7.23
CA GLU A 48 -17.87 6.35 6.85
C GLU A 48 -18.74 5.87 8.02
N GLU A 49 -18.29 4.85 8.75
CA GLU A 49 -18.97 4.36 9.96
C GLU A 49 -19.09 5.45 11.03
N GLN A 50 -17.99 6.12 11.39
CA GLN A 50 -18.00 7.21 12.37
C GLN A 50 -18.87 8.38 11.91
N PHE A 51 -18.84 8.70 10.62
CA PHE A 51 -19.70 9.71 10.05
C PHE A 51 -21.17 9.32 10.23
N LEU A 52 -21.57 8.11 9.82
CA LEU A 52 -22.94 7.61 9.98
C LEU A 52 -23.39 7.56 11.44
N GLU A 53 -22.53 7.10 12.35
CA GLU A 53 -22.80 7.13 13.79
C GLU A 53 -23.08 8.55 14.29
N HIS A 54 -22.32 9.53 13.83
CA HIS A 54 -22.55 10.93 14.15
C HIS A 54 -23.91 11.44 13.62
N TRP A 55 -24.30 11.07 12.39
CA TRP A 55 -25.61 11.45 11.84
C TRP A 55 -26.79 10.77 12.53
N LEU A 56 -26.63 9.51 12.93
CA LEU A 56 -27.69 8.72 13.56
C LEU A 56 -27.78 8.92 15.07
N ASN A 57 -26.86 9.67 15.67
CA ASN A 57 -26.87 9.95 17.10
C ASN A 57 -27.95 11.00 17.44
N PRO A 58 -28.98 10.64 18.21
CA PRO A 58 -30.07 11.56 18.58
C PRO A 58 -29.63 12.68 19.53
N HIS A 59 -28.40 12.62 20.06
CA HIS A 59 -27.79 13.65 20.91
C HIS A 59 -26.86 14.60 20.15
N CYS A 60 -26.68 14.42 18.84
CA CYS A 60 -25.89 15.34 18.03
C CYS A 60 -26.66 16.64 17.74
N PHE A 61 -25.94 17.78 17.69
CA PHE A 61 -26.51 19.11 17.44
C PHE A 61 -27.22 19.16 16.06
N PRO A 62 -28.24 20.04 15.88
CA PRO A 62 -29.15 20.04 14.73
C PRO A 62 -28.49 20.26 13.35
N HIS A 63 -27.19 20.54 13.31
CA HIS A 63 -26.39 20.58 12.08
C HIS A 63 -26.13 19.19 11.47
N CYS A 64 -26.64 18.13 12.09
CA CYS A 64 -26.55 16.75 11.60
C CYS A 64 -27.79 16.33 10.79
N ASN A 65 -28.33 17.20 9.94
CA ASN A 65 -29.21 16.75 8.85
C ASN A 65 -28.53 16.98 7.48
N ARG A 66 -28.17 15.88 6.78
CA ARG A 66 -27.34 15.93 5.56
C ARG A 66 -27.98 16.74 4.45
N ASP A 67 -29.31 16.86 4.53
CA ASP A 67 -30.15 17.54 3.55
C ASP A 67 -30.48 18.99 3.97
N LEU A 68 -30.23 19.38 5.23
CA LEU A 68 -30.27 20.79 5.66
C LEU A 68 -28.85 21.36 5.67
N VAL A 69 -28.36 21.70 4.49
CA VAL A 69 -27.29 22.71 4.41
C VAL A 69 -27.90 24.01 4.95
N HIS A 70 -27.31 24.58 6.01
CA HIS A 70 -27.69 25.91 6.48
C HIS A 70 -27.68 26.87 5.28
N PRO A 71 -28.76 27.64 5.02
CA PRO A 71 -28.66 28.71 4.04
C PRO A 71 -27.64 29.71 4.57
N VAL A 72 -26.64 30.03 3.73
CA VAL A 72 -25.68 31.11 3.96
C VAL A 72 -26.41 32.45 3.99
#